data_AF-A0A5Q0ELF6-F1
#
_entry.id   AF-A0A5Q0ELF6-F1
#
_cell.length_a   1.000
_cell.length_b   1.000
_cell.length_c   1.000
_cell.angle_alpha   90.00
_cell.angle_beta   90.00
_cell.angle_gamma   90.00
#
_symmetry.space_group_name_H-M   'P 1'
#
loop_
_entity.id
_entity.type
_entity.pdbx_description
1 polymer ?
#
loop_
_entity_poly.entity_id
_entity_poly.type
_entity_poly.pdbx_seq_one_letter_code
_entity_poly.pdbx_strand_id
1 'polypeptide(L)'
;MTLLPKKLRTYRRIYAGFFFALFVGLLFVTDYSRMQGYPTKLLLELDPLTAIAAFFTSGTFYMGLLLALLIILPTLFMGRFFCSWICPLGIANQFLGWLFHGLRPSQRYELNRYRPIYRLKYYILTALLVLALLGSLQVGLLDPIALMVRSFSLAVFPALNQAGVPIYLNQPVFLGGVFIALILLAILLANRFLPRFWCRTLCPLGALLGVLSRRAPLRIQRDVDKCIDCDKCLKACQGGCDPHAELRVSECHVCMNCIEECPTQALHYGLPKQRSSVHKPLDINRRRLVETAVASAALLPMMRSSLAAHSAPTHQAIRPPGSLEETDFLARCIKCAACMRICPTNVLQPALLESGLEGLWTPILVNKLGYCEHHCTLCGQACPTGAIRRISVAEKIGEAPFDKPIKLGTAFYDHGRCLPWSMHTECIVCEEVCPTSPKAIWYKQVDIATRDGGSIPLKQPYVDPRLCIGCGVCENKCPVEDLAAIRVSSVGESRSRVNQMILDG
;
A
#
# COMPACT_ATOMS: atom_id res chain seq x y z
N MET A 1 -37.27 -6.44 -28.26
CA MET A 1 -35.81 -6.32 -28.02
C MET A 1 -35.43 -7.13 -26.78
N THR A 2 -35.59 -8.46 -26.84
CA THR A 2 -35.69 -9.37 -25.67
C THR A 2 -34.76 -10.59 -25.80
N LEU A 3 -33.48 -10.34 -26.12
CA LEU A 3 -32.42 -11.37 -26.18
C LEU A 3 -31.16 -11.03 -25.34
N LEU A 4 -31.21 -9.98 -24.50
CA LEU A 4 -30.05 -9.49 -23.75
C LEU A 4 -29.75 -10.11 -22.36
N PRO A 5 -30.65 -10.80 -21.61
CA PRO A 5 -30.37 -11.09 -20.21
C PRO A 5 -29.25 -12.13 -19.99
N LYS A 6 -29.11 -13.14 -20.88
CA LYS A 6 -28.11 -14.22 -20.73
C LYS A 6 -26.66 -13.83 -21.05
N LYS A 7 -26.39 -12.61 -21.53
CA LYS A 7 -25.02 -12.17 -21.87
C LYS A 7 -24.37 -11.28 -20.81
N LEU A 8 -25.11 -10.79 -19.81
CA LEU A 8 -24.63 -9.82 -18.83
C LEU A 8 -23.50 -10.37 -17.94
N ARG A 9 -23.63 -11.60 -17.44
CA ARG A 9 -22.58 -12.24 -16.65
C ARG A 9 -21.31 -12.51 -17.46
N THR A 10 -21.44 -12.82 -18.75
CA THR A 10 -20.30 -13.03 -19.64
C THR A 10 -19.56 -11.72 -19.89
N TYR A 11 -20.27 -10.64 -20.23
CA TYR A 11 -19.65 -9.31 -20.37
C TYR A 11 -18.92 -8.90 -19.09
N ARG A 12 -19.57 -9.06 -17.93
CA ARG A 12 -18.94 -8.73 -16.64
C ARG A 12 -17.68 -9.56 -16.38
N ARG A 13 -17.66 -10.85 -16.74
CA ARG A 13 -16.46 -11.70 -16.59
C ARG A 13 -15.34 -11.25 -17.53
N ILE A 14 -15.65 -10.87 -18.76
CA ILE A 14 -14.68 -10.33 -19.72
C ILE A 14 -14.08 -9.03 -19.17
N TYR A 15 -14.91 -8.09 -18.71
CA TYR A 15 -14.44 -6.85 -18.09
C TYR A 15 -13.58 -7.10 -16.84
N ALA A 16 -14.02 -7.99 -15.95
CA ALA A 16 -13.25 -8.36 -14.76
C ALA A 16 -11.89 -8.99 -15.13
N GLY A 17 -11.85 -9.87 -16.13
CA GLY A 17 -10.60 -10.45 -16.63
C GLY A 17 -9.67 -9.37 -17.19
N PHE A 18 -10.20 -8.46 -18.01
CA PHE A 18 -9.45 -7.33 -18.56
C PHE A 18 -8.85 -6.44 -17.48
N PHE A 19 -9.64 -5.97 -16.50
CA PHE A 19 -9.14 -5.08 -15.44
C PHE A 19 -8.16 -5.76 -14.50
N PHE A 20 -8.34 -7.06 -14.23
CA PHE A 20 -7.37 -7.83 -13.44
C PHE A 20 -6.05 -8.01 -14.20
N ALA A 21 -6.12 -8.32 -15.50
CA ALA A 21 -4.94 -8.40 -16.36
C ALA A 21 -4.24 -7.03 -16.48
N LEU A 22 -4.99 -5.94 -16.60
CA LEU A 22 -4.46 -4.58 -16.60
C LEU A 22 -3.74 -4.27 -15.28
N PHE A 23 -4.31 -4.65 -14.13
CA PHE A 23 -3.65 -4.50 -12.83
C PHE A 23 -2.33 -5.26 -12.77
N VAL A 24 -2.31 -6.54 -13.14
CA VAL A 24 -1.09 -7.36 -13.16
C VAL A 24 -0.07 -6.80 -14.16
N GLY A 25 -0.51 -6.36 -15.34
CA GLY A 25 0.32 -5.77 -16.37
C GLY A 25 0.95 -4.45 -15.94
N LEU A 26 0.17 -3.54 -15.34
CA LEU A 26 0.70 -2.29 -14.78
C LEU A 26 1.73 -2.56 -13.69
N LEU A 27 1.48 -3.53 -12.79
CA LEU A 27 2.47 -3.93 -11.81
C LEU A 27 3.71 -4.50 -12.47
N PHE A 28 3.58 -5.41 -13.44
CA PHE A 28 4.70 -5.99 -14.16
C PHE A 28 5.58 -4.90 -14.80
N VAL A 29 4.97 -3.89 -15.43
CA VAL A 29 5.67 -2.71 -15.99
C VAL A 29 6.27 -1.80 -14.92
N THR A 30 5.75 -1.84 -13.68
CA THR A 30 6.32 -1.14 -12.51
C THR A 30 7.57 -1.86 -12.02
N ASP A 31 8.59 -1.92 -12.86
CA ASP A 31 9.91 -2.44 -12.56
C ASP A 31 10.93 -1.53 -13.21
N TYR A 32 12.09 -1.38 -12.58
CA TYR A 32 13.08 -0.39 -13.02
C TYR A 32 13.55 -0.65 -14.47
N SER A 33 13.59 -1.91 -14.91
CA SER A 33 13.99 -2.29 -16.28
C SER A 33 12.99 -1.86 -17.36
N ARG A 34 11.72 -1.60 -16.99
CA ARG A 34 10.60 -1.41 -17.92
C ARG A 34 9.90 -0.06 -17.76
N MET A 35 10.28 0.74 -16.76
CA MET A 35 9.62 2.01 -16.50
C MET A 35 10.02 3.05 -17.57
N GLN A 36 9.24 3.13 -18.66
CA GLN A 36 9.40 4.10 -19.75
C GLN A 36 8.36 5.23 -19.66
N GLY A 37 7.98 5.65 -18.45
CA GLY A 37 6.97 6.70 -18.25
C GLY A 37 5.50 6.23 -18.26
N TYR A 38 5.26 4.91 -18.23
CA TYR A 38 3.91 4.36 -18.12
C TYR A 38 3.18 4.82 -16.84
N PRO A 39 1.83 4.97 -16.87
CA PRO A 39 1.04 5.44 -15.73
C PRO A 39 0.80 4.32 -14.69
N THR A 40 1.89 3.82 -14.11
CA THR A 40 1.90 2.70 -13.15
C THR A 40 1.12 2.98 -11.86
N LYS A 41 0.98 4.26 -11.51
CA LYS A 41 0.25 4.74 -10.34
C LYS A 41 -1.25 4.97 -10.56
N LEU A 42 -1.75 4.83 -11.79
CA LEU A 42 -3.13 5.19 -12.16
C LEU A 42 -4.18 4.51 -11.27
N LEU A 43 -4.04 3.21 -11.00
CA LEU A 43 -5.00 2.48 -10.18
C LEU A 43 -5.02 2.94 -8.72
N LEU A 44 -3.88 3.41 -8.19
CA LEU A 44 -3.78 3.96 -6.84
C LEU A 44 -4.32 5.40 -6.79
N GLU A 45 -4.13 6.19 -7.84
CA GLU A 45 -4.67 7.55 -7.93
C GLU A 45 -6.19 7.58 -8.15
N LEU A 46 -6.77 6.55 -8.76
CA LEU A 46 -8.21 6.41 -8.95
C LEU A 46 -8.97 6.03 -7.67
N ASP A 47 -8.29 5.70 -6.58
CA ASP A 47 -8.93 5.23 -5.35
C ASP A 47 -9.58 6.39 -4.57
N PRO A 48 -10.93 6.42 -4.45
CA PRO A 48 -11.64 7.45 -3.70
C PRO A 48 -11.32 7.47 -2.21
N LEU A 49 -11.02 6.30 -1.63
CA LEU A 49 -10.82 6.19 -0.20
C LEU A 49 -9.51 6.87 0.21
N THR A 50 -8.41 6.53 -0.45
CA THR A 50 -7.12 7.20 -0.20
C THR A 50 -7.18 8.69 -0.55
N ALA A 51 -7.86 9.07 -1.63
CA ALA A 51 -8.02 10.48 -2.01
C ALA A 51 -8.72 11.33 -0.93
N ILE A 52 -9.85 10.86 -0.40
CA ILE A 52 -10.59 11.56 0.66
C ILE A 52 -9.79 11.56 1.96
N ALA A 53 -9.20 10.42 2.33
CA ALA A 53 -8.45 10.31 3.56
C ALA A 53 -7.20 11.21 3.54
N ALA A 54 -6.43 11.20 2.46
CA ALA A 54 -5.27 12.08 2.32
C ALA A 54 -5.67 13.57 2.31
N PHE A 55 -6.81 13.93 1.72
CA PHE A 55 -7.35 15.29 1.82
C PHE A 55 -7.63 15.69 3.28
N PHE A 56 -8.21 14.80 4.08
CA PHE A 56 -8.45 15.06 5.50
C PHE A 56 -7.16 15.17 6.31
N THR A 57 -6.13 14.38 5.98
CA THR A 57 -4.88 14.39 6.74
C THR A 57 -3.98 15.59 6.39
N SER A 58 -3.81 15.90 5.10
CA SER A 58 -2.83 16.90 4.66
C SER A 58 -3.44 18.26 4.29
N GLY A 59 -4.77 18.36 4.13
CA GLY A 59 -5.45 19.59 3.71
C GLY A 59 -5.13 20.05 2.28
N THR A 60 -4.36 19.27 1.51
CA THR A 60 -3.89 19.65 0.16
C THR A 60 -4.63 18.88 -0.92
N PHE A 61 -5.03 19.60 -1.98
CA PHE A 61 -5.53 19.00 -3.21
C PHE A 61 -4.37 18.46 -4.05
N TYR A 62 -4.18 17.14 -4.11
CA TYR A 62 -3.25 16.51 -5.05
C TYR A 62 -4.00 15.89 -6.23
N MET A 63 -3.31 15.68 -7.36
CA MET A 63 -3.91 15.19 -8.62
C MET A 63 -4.75 13.91 -8.47
N GLY A 64 -4.42 13.04 -7.53
CA GLY A 64 -5.21 11.84 -7.26
C GLY A 64 -6.65 12.13 -6.86
N LEU A 65 -6.93 13.24 -6.17
CA LEU A 65 -8.32 13.60 -5.82
C LEU A 65 -9.18 13.90 -7.05
N LEU A 66 -8.59 14.51 -8.09
CA LEU A 66 -9.29 14.75 -9.35
C LEU A 66 -9.59 13.44 -10.09
N LEU A 67 -8.64 12.50 -10.08
CA LEU A 67 -8.83 11.20 -10.72
C LEU A 67 -9.85 10.33 -9.96
N ALA A 68 -9.88 10.39 -8.63
CA ALA A 68 -10.89 9.71 -7.83
C ALA A 68 -12.33 10.13 -8.17
N LEU A 69 -12.56 11.36 -8.68
CA LEU A 69 -13.88 11.80 -9.14
C LEU A 69 -14.43 10.93 -10.29
N LEU A 70 -13.56 10.32 -11.10
CA LEU A 70 -13.95 9.39 -12.16
C LEU A 70 -14.62 8.11 -11.61
N ILE A 71 -14.39 7.77 -10.35
CA ILE A 71 -15.08 6.66 -9.67
C ILE A 71 -16.23 7.18 -8.81
N ILE A 72 -16.07 8.32 -8.13
CA ILE A 72 -17.09 8.89 -7.25
C ILE A 72 -18.34 9.28 -8.05
N LEU A 73 -18.19 10.05 -9.13
CA LEU A 73 -19.34 10.57 -9.89
C LEU A 73 -20.19 9.43 -10.46
N PRO A 74 -19.65 8.43 -11.19
CA PRO A 74 -20.48 7.34 -11.65
C PRO A 74 -21.04 6.49 -10.51
N THR A 75 -20.35 6.40 -9.35
CA THR A 75 -20.90 5.67 -8.18
C THR A 75 -22.15 6.35 -7.61
N LEU A 76 -22.19 7.70 -7.62
CA LEU A 76 -23.37 8.46 -7.20
C LEU A 76 -24.58 8.22 -8.10
N PHE A 77 -24.37 7.94 -9.39
CA PHE A 77 -25.45 7.72 -10.36
C PHE A 77 -25.82 6.24 -10.55
N MET A 78 -24.82 5.38 -10.67
CA MET A 78 -24.92 3.98 -11.10
C MET A 78 -24.82 2.96 -9.95
N GLY A 79 -24.57 3.44 -8.74
CA GLY A 79 -24.33 2.58 -7.58
C GLY A 79 -22.89 2.06 -7.49
N ARG A 80 -22.64 1.11 -6.58
CA ARG A 80 -21.30 0.57 -6.29
C ARG A 80 -20.79 -0.42 -7.35
N PHE A 81 -20.61 0.04 -8.59
CA PHE A 81 -20.13 -0.80 -9.69
C PHE A 81 -18.64 -1.19 -9.55
N PHE A 82 -17.79 -0.29 -9.01
CA PHE A 82 -16.35 -0.49 -8.92
C PHE A 82 -15.95 -1.86 -8.33
N CYS A 83 -16.62 -2.30 -7.26
CA CYS A 83 -16.28 -3.54 -6.54
C CYS A 83 -16.56 -4.84 -7.30
N SER A 84 -17.33 -4.82 -8.39
CA SER A 84 -17.58 -6.01 -9.20
C SER A 84 -17.04 -5.93 -10.63
N TRP A 85 -16.66 -4.75 -11.09
CA TRP A 85 -16.25 -4.52 -12.48
C TRP A 85 -14.77 -4.15 -12.62
N ILE A 86 -14.18 -3.46 -11.63
CA ILE A 86 -12.82 -2.89 -11.75
C ILE A 86 -11.88 -3.38 -10.64
N CYS A 87 -12.35 -3.41 -9.38
CA CYS A 87 -11.50 -3.67 -8.21
C CYS A 87 -10.78 -5.04 -8.27
N PRO A 88 -9.43 -5.08 -8.29
CA PRO A 88 -8.66 -6.33 -8.39
C PRO A 88 -8.96 -7.31 -7.26
N LEU A 89 -9.04 -6.83 -6.02
CA LEU A 89 -9.36 -7.66 -4.86
C LEU A 89 -10.79 -8.19 -4.92
N GLY A 90 -11.75 -7.39 -5.39
CA GLY A 90 -13.14 -7.80 -5.57
C GLY A 90 -13.29 -8.89 -6.64
N ILE A 91 -12.51 -8.81 -7.72
CA ILE A 91 -12.44 -9.81 -8.78
C ILE A 91 -11.83 -11.11 -8.25
N ALA A 92 -10.70 -11.03 -7.53
CA ALA A 92 -10.05 -12.19 -6.91
C ALA A 92 -10.98 -12.91 -5.92
N ASN A 93 -11.66 -12.16 -5.04
CA ASN A 93 -12.65 -12.71 -4.09
C ASN A 93 -13.82 -13.36 -4.82
N GLN A 94 -14.29 -12.79 -5.93
CA GLN A 94 -15.35 -13.40 -6.71
C GLN A 94 -14.91 -14.70 -7.38
N PHE A 95 -13.72 -14.72 -7.95
CA PHE A 95 -13.16 -15.91 -8.59
C PHE A 95 -13.02 -17.06 -7.59
N LEU A 96 -12.45 -16.79 -6.41
CA LEU A 96 -12.33 -17.78 -5.33
C LEU A 96 -13.68 -18.18 -4.73
N GLY A 97 -14.60 -17.23 -4.58
CA GLY A 97 -15.96 -17.54 -4.16
C GLY A 97 -16.68 -18.48 -5.13
N TRP A 98 -16.46 -18.32 -6.44
CA TRP A 98 -16.95 -19.25 -7.46
C TRP A 98 -16.28 -20.62 -7.36
N LEU A 99 -14.96 -20.68 -7.12
CA LEU A 99 -14.21 -21.92 -6.98
C LEU A 99 -14.67 -22.74 -5.75
N PHE A 100 -14.66 -22.13 -4.56
CA PHE A 100 -14.99 -22.84 -3.32
C PHE A 100 -16.47 -23.23 -3.20
N HIS A 101 -17.38 -22.32 -3.58
CA HIS A 101 -18.82 -22.59 -3.48
C HIS A 101 -19.40 -23.20 -4.77
N GLY A 102 -18.59 -23.38 -5.81
CA GLY A 102 -18.91 -24.19 -6.99
C GLY A 102 -19.23 -25.63 -6.62
N LEU A 103 -18.53 -26.13 -5.60
CA LEU A 103 -18.61 -27.52 -5.14
C LEU A 103 -19.80 -27.82 -4.22
N ARG A 104 -20.51 -26.80 -3.69
CA ARG A 104 -21.70 -26.97 -2.81
C ARG A 104 -22.82 -25.98 -3.16
N PRO A 105 -23.62 -26.22 -4.21
CA PRO A 105 -24.61 -25.27 -4.72
C PRO A 105 -25.83 -25.05 -3.81
N SER A 106 -26.19 -26.05 -2.98
CA SER A 106 -27.41 -26.04 -2.14
C SER A 106 -27.35 -25.03 -1.00
N GLN A 107 -26.16 -24.75 -0.44
CA GLN A 107 -25.97 -23.86 0.71
C GLN A 107 -25.89 -22.37 0.35
N ARG A 108 -25.93 -22.02 -0.94
CA ARG A 108 -25.68 -20.65 -1.41
C ARG A 108 -26.77 -19.63 -1.03
N TYR A 109 -28.00 -20.07 -0.77
CA TYR A 109 -29.09 -19.18 -0.37
C TYR A 109 -28.79 -18.52 1.00
N GLU A 110 -28.56 -19.33 2.03
CA GLU A 110 -28.29 -18.85 3.40
C GLU A 110 -26.94 -18.12 3.54
N LEU A 111 -25.96 -18.44 2.68
CA LEU A 111 -24.68 -17.74 2.65
C LEU A 111 -24.77 -16.34 2.01
N ASN A 112 -25.75 -16.12 1.14
CA ASN A 112 -25.97 -14.83 0.48
C ASN A 112 -27.07 -13.99 1.13
N ARG A 113 -27.76 -14.49 2.15
CA ARG A 113 -28.65 -13.67 2.98
C ARG A 113 -27.85 -12.59 3.71
N TYR A 114 -28.49 -11.44 3.94
CA TYR A 114 -27.89 -10.37 4.72
C TYR A 114 -27.50 -10.82 6.13
N ARG A 115 -26.35 -10.37 6.61
CA ARG A 115 -25.86 -10.64 7.98
C ARG A 115 -25.46 -9.34 8.68
N PRO A 116 -25.75 -9.18 9.99
CA PRO A 116 -25.37 -7.98 10.73
C PRO A 116 -23.86 -7.69 10.75
N ILE A 117 -23.01 -8.71 10.57
CA ILE A 117 -21.55 -8.54 10.49
C ILE A 117 -21.12 -7.65 9.32
N TYR A 118 -21.95 -7.48 8.28
CA TYR A 118 -21.67 -6.57 7.16
C TYR A 118 -21.62 -5.09 7.59
N ARG A 119 -22.11 -4.77 8.80
CA ARG A 119 -21.99 -3.43 9.40
C ARG A 119 -20.54 -3.09 9.79
N LEU A 120 -19.69 -4.10 10.02
CA LEU A 120 -18.31 -3.93 10.50
C LEU A 120 -17.47 -3.02 9.60
N LYS A 121 -17.57 -3.15 8.26
CA LYS A 121 -16.83 -2.29 7.32
C LYS A 121 -17.13 -0.79 7.49
N TYR A 122 -18.32 -0.42 7.95
CA TYR A 122 -18.66 0.99 8.21
C TYR A 122 -18.01 1.51 9.50
N TYR A 123 -17.87 0.65 10.52
CA TYR A 123 -17.11 0.98 11.73
C TYR A 123 -15.61 1.08 11.46
N ILE A 124 -15.06 0.17 10.64
CA ILE A 124 -13.67 0.24 10.17
C ILE A 124 -13.44 1.54 9.39
N LEU A 125 -14.34 1.88 8.45
CA LEU A 125 -14.27 3.15 7.72
C LEU A 125 -14.28 4.35 8.67
N THR A 126 -15.19 4.36 9.65
CA THR A 126 -15.30 5.46 10.62
C THR A 126 -14.00 5.60 11.42
N ALA A 127 -13.46 4.49 11.94
CA ALA A 127 -12.19 4.49 12.66
C ALA A 127 -11.03 5.06 11.83
N LEU A 128 -10.91 4.61 10.58
CA LEU A 128 -9.87 5.05 9.66
C LEU A 128 -9.99 6.52 9.27
N LEU A 129 -11.21 7.03 9.06
CA LEU A 129 -11.43 8.45 8.75
C LEU A 129 -11.20 9.35 9.97
N VAL A 130 -11.55 8.91 11.18
CA VAL A 130 -11.24 9.64 12.41
C VAL A 130 -9.74 9.72 12.63
N LEU A 131 -9.00 8.62 12.45
CA LEU A 131 -7.53 8.65 12.51
C LEU A 131 -6.94 9.59 11.46
N ALA A 132 -7.47 9.59 10.23
CA ALA A 132 -7.02 10.51 9.18
C ALA A 132 -7.27 11.98 9.54
N LEU A 133 -8.45 12.32 10.09
CA LEU A 133 -8.76 13.67 10.57
C LEU A 133 -7.84 14.15 11.70
N LEU A 134 -7.32 13.23 12.49
CA LEU A 134 -6.37 13.52 13.57
C LEU A 134 -4.90 13.50 13.11
N GLY A 135 -4.65 13.41 11.80
CA GLY A 135 -3.31 13.48 11.22
C GLY A 135 -2.62 12.13 10.99
N SER A 136 -3.29 10.99 11.19
CA SER A 136 -2.70 9.66 10.99
C SER A 136 -3.33 8.89 9.82
N LEU A 137 -2.59 8.75 8.71
CA LEU A 137 -3.09 8.06 7.52
C LEU A 137 -2.88 6.53 7.60
N GLN A 138 -3.83 5.83 8.22
CA GLN A 138 -3.82 4.36 8.34
C GLN A 138 -4.65 3.62 7.29
N VAL A 139 -5.31 4.37 6.41
CA VAL A 139 -6.26 3.86 5.42
C VAL A 139 -5.63 2.86 4.46
N GLY A 140 -4.37 3.07 4.07
CA GLY A 140 -3.60 2.19 3.20
C GLY A 140 -3.34 0.78 3.74
N LEU A 141 -3.56 0.52 5.03
CA LEU A 141 -3.46 -0.82 5.60
C LEU A 141 -4.57 -1.74 5.08
N LEU A 142 -5.80 -1.21 4.99
CA LEU A 142 -7.03 -1.94 4.64
C LEU A 142 -7.66 -1.49 3.33
N ASP A 143 -7.05 -0.54 2.60
CA ASP A 143 -7.48 -0.22 1.25
C ASP A 143 -7.28 -1.44 0.32
N PRO A 144 -8.31 -1.91 -0.41
CA PRO A 144 -8.19 -3.08 -1.28
C PRO A 144 -7.17 -2.94 -2.40
N ILE A 145 -6.91 -1.73 -2.92
CA ILE A 145 -5.96 -1.52 -4.01
C ILE A 145 -4.54 -1.51 -3.45
N ALA A 146 -4.28 -0.71 -2.43
CA ALA A 146 -2.98 -0.66 -1.75
C ALA A 146 -2.58 -2.04 -1.19
N LEU A 147 -3.52 -2.78 -0.59
CA LEU A 147 -3.29 -4.14 -0.11
C LEU A 147 -2.91 -5.10 -1.24
N MET A 148 -3.59 -5.01 -2.39
CA MET A 148 -3.26 -5.84 -3.56
C MET A 148 -1.91 -5.47 -4.15
N VAL A 149 -1.62 -4.18 -4.37
CA VAL A 149 -0.31 -3.72 -4.86
C VAL A 149 0.80 -4.19 -3.92
N ARG A 150 0.65 -4.00 -2.61
CA ARG A 150 1.65 -4.41 -1.61
C ARG A 150 1.87 -5.92 -1.62
N SER A 151 0.79 -6.70 -1.57
CA SER A 151 0.89 -8.16 -1.52
C SER A 151 1.48 -8.74 -2.80
N PHE A 152 1.14 -8.18 -3.97
CA PHE A 152 1.73 -8.61 -5.23
C PHE A 152 3.21 -8.24 -5.31
N SER A 153 3.55 -7.01 -4.93
CA SER A 153 4.93 -6.49 -5.00
C SER A 153 5.89 -7.21 -4.06
N LEU A 154 5.48 -7.45 -2.81
CA LEU A 154 6.35 -7.92 -1.75
C LEU A 154 6.29 -9.43 -1.50
N ALA A 155 5.25 -10.11 -1.99
CA ALA A 155 5.08 -11.55 -1.78
C ALA A 155 4.87 -12.34 -3.07
N VAL A 156 3.82 -12.04 -3.84
CA VAL A 156 3.45 -12.88 -5.00
C VAL A 156 4.52 -12.85 -6.09
N PHE A 157 4.96 -11.67 -6.51
CA PHE A 157 5.93 -11.54 -7.60
C PHE A 157 7.33 -12.04 -7.22
N PRO A 158 7.87 -11.76 -6.01
CA PRO A 158 9.11 -12.39 -5.56
C PRO A 158 9.01 -13.93 -5.53
N ALA A 159 7.88 -14.49 -5.09
CA ALA A 159 7.68 -15.94 -5.10
C ALA A 159 7.62 -16.52 -6.53
N LEU A 160 6.93 -15.85 -7.46
CA LEU A 160 6.92 -16.24 -8.87
C LEU A 160 8.30 -16.12 -9.52
N ASN A 161 9.08 -15.12 -9.13
CA ASN A 161 10.46 -14.95 -9.60
C ASN A 161 11.34 -16.10 -9.13
N GLN A 162 11.19 -16.53 -7.87
CA GLN A 162 11.86 -17.73 -7.37
C GLN A 162 11.40 -19.02 -8.08
N ALA A 163 10.14 -19.08 -8.52
CA ALA A 163 9.61 -20.19 -9.31
C ALA A 163 10.03 -20.18 -10.79
N GLY A 164 10.93 -19.27 -11.21
CA GLY A 164 11.49 -19.22 -12.56
C GLY A 164 10.77 -18.31 -13.55
N VAL A 165 9.78 -17.52 -13.11
CA VAL A 165 9.14 -16.51 -13.99
C VAL A 165 9.96 -15.22 -13.92
N PRO A 166 10.56 -14.73 -15.02
CA PRO A 166 11.47 -13.57 -14.99
C PRO A 166 10.70 -12.26 -14.80
N ILE A 167 10.30 -11.97 -13.56
CA ILE A 167 9.58 -10.76 -13.16
C ILE A 167 10.54 -9.68 -12.67
N TYR A 168 11.65 -10.06 -12.06
CA TYR A 168 12.71 -9.16 -11.62
C TYR A 168 14.03 -9.57 -12.27
N LEU A 169 14.91 -8.61 -12.52
CA LEU A 169 16.26 -8.94 -13.00
C LEU A 169 17.03 -9.75 -11.95
N ASN A 170 16.95 -9.33 -10.69
CA ASN A 170 17.54 -10.00 -9.55
C ASN A 170 16.45 -10.45 -8.58
N GLN A 171 16.65 -11.58 -7.89
CA GLN A 171 15.71 -12.06 -6.88
C GLN A 171 15.62 -11.06 -5.71
N PRO A 172 14.47 -10.39 -5.49
CA PRO A 172 14.34 -9.48 -4.36
C PRO A 172 13.95 -10.23 -3.09
N VAL A 173 14.41 -9.73 -1.95
CA VAL A 173 13.99 -10.17 -0.63
C VAL A 173 13.24 -9.04 0.06
N PHE A 174 12.11 -9.35 0.68
CA PHE A 174 11.35 -8.37 1.44
C PHE A 174 11.13 -8.82 2.89
N LEU A 175 11.56 -8.00 3.85
CA LEU A 175 11.28 -8.22 5.26
C LEU A 175 9.77 -8.24 5.48
N GLY A 176 9.26 -9.22 6.24
CA GLY A 176 7.82 -9.37 6.46
C GLY A 176 7.00 -9.79 5.23
N GLY A 177 7.63 -10.12 4.09
CA GLY A 177 6.93 -10.56 2.88
C GLY A 177 6.02 -11.78 3.11
N VAL A 178 6.49 -12.76 3.91
CA VAL A 178 5.70 -13.93 4.31
C VAL A 178 4.45 -13.52 5.10
N PHE A 179 4.59 -12.60 6.06
CA PHE A 179 3.46 -12.13 6.86
C PHE A 179 2.40 -11.45 5.99
N ILE A 180 2.82 -10.61 5.03
CA ILE A 180 1.93 -9.99 4.06
C ILE A 180 1.25 -11.05 3.16
N ALA A 181 1.99 -12.08 2.75
CA ALA A 181 1.46 -13.20 1.97
C ALA A 181 0.37 -13.96 2.74
N LEU A 182 0.62 -14.25 4.02
CA LEU A 182 -0.34 -14.92 4.90
C LEU A 182 -1.60 -14.09 5.11
N ILE A 183 -1.50 -12.76 5.25
CA ILE A 183 -2.67 -11.88 5.33
C ILE A 183 -3.50 -11.97 4.04
N LEU A 184 -2.86 -11.85 2.87
CA LEU A 184 -3.57 -11.98 1.59
C LEU A 184 -4.24 -13.35 1.49
N LEU A 185 -3.50 -14.43 1.79
CA LEU A 185 -4.02 -15.79 1.73
C LEU A 185 -5.21 -15.98 2.69
N ALA A 186 -5.13 -15.48 3.91
CA ALA A 186 -6.22 -15.54 4.88
C ALA A 186 -7.48 -14.82 4.38
N ILE A 187 -7.32 -13.62 3.80
CA ILE A 187 -8.43 -12.86 3.19
C ILE A 187 -9.07 -13.65 2.04
N LEU A 188 -8.24 -14.26 1.19
CA LEU A 188 -8.68 -15.03 0.04
C LEU A 188 -9.37 -16.34 0.46
N LEU A 189 -8.81 -17.07 1.42
CA LEU A 189 -9.38 -18.30 1.99
C LEU A 189 -10.66 -18.04 2.81
N ALA A 190 -10.83 -16.85 3.39
CA ALA A 190 -12.06 -16.48 4.10
C ALA A 190 -13.31 -16.55 3.20
N ASN A 191 -13.15 -16.54 1.88
CA ASN A 191 -14.24 -16.81 0.92
C ASN A 191 -14.87 -18.19 1.10
N ARG A 192 -14.18 -19.15 1.73
CA ARG A 192 -14.72 -20.47 2.07
C ARG A 192 -15.89 -20.40 3.06
N PHE A 193 -15.89 -19.42 3.95
CA PHE A 193 -16.93 -19.22 4.96
C PHE A 193 -18.06 -18.33 4.47
N LEU A 194 -17.72 -17.20 3.83
CA LEU A 194 -18.70 -16.25 3.29
C LEU A 194 -18.24 -15.78 1.90
N PRO A 195 -19.06 -15.89 0.85
CA PRO A 195 -18.71 -15.40 -0.47
C PRO A 195 -18.38 -13.90 -0.44
N ARG A 196 -17.26 -13.51 -1.06
CA ARG A 196 -16.73 -12.14 -1.04
C ARG A 196 -16.62 -11.56 0.37
N PHE A 197 -16.10 -12.36 1.32
CA PHE A 197 -15.94 -11.99 2.72
C PHE A 197 -15.41 -10.57 2.87
N TRP A 198 -14.25 -10.27 2.29
CA TRP A 198 -13.62 -8.95 2.35
C TRP A 198 -14.57 -7.80 1.95
N CYS A 199 -15.19 -7.90 0.78
CA CYS A 199 -16.04 -6.83 0.23
C CYS A 199 -17.32 -6.60 1.04
N ARG A 200 -17.80 -7.63 1.75
CA ARG A 200 -19.02 -7.59 2.57
C ARG A 200 -18.75 -7.16 4.02
N THR A 201 -17.64 -7.60 4.62
CA THR A 201 -17.36 -7.45 6.06
C THR A 201 -16.28 -6.43 6.42
N LEU A 202 -15.19 -6.34 5.66
CA LEU A 202 -13.98 -5.61 6.09
C LEU A 202 -13.64 -4.38 5.24
N CYS A 203 -13.98 -4.38 3.95
CA CYS A 203 -13.50 -3.41 2.97
C CYS A 203 -13.99 -1.96 3.26
N PRO A 204 -13.11 -1.03 3.70
CA PRO A 204 -13.50 0.35 3.97
C PRO A 204 -13.86 1.11 2.70
N LEU A 205 -13.17 0.85 1.58
CA LEU A 205 -13.52 1.47 0.28
C LEU A 205 -14.92 1.05 -0.14
N GLY A 206 -15.25 -0.21 0.11
CA GLY A 206 -16.58 -0.74 -0.13
C GLY A 206 -17.68 -0.08 0.72
N ALA A 207 -17.37 0.20 1.98
CA ALA A 207 -18.26 0.95 2.86
C ALA A 207 -18.45 2.38 2.35
N LEU A 208 -17.37 3.07 1.99
CA LEU A 208 -17.40 4.44 1.46
C LEU A 208 -18.27 4.53 0.22
N LEU A 209 -18.01 3.69 -0.79
CA LEU A 209 -18.81 3.65 -2.01
C LEU A 209 -20.28 3.29 -1.73
N GLY A 210 -20.54 2.43 -0.74
CA GLY A 210 -21.90 2.08 -0.30
C GLY A 210 -22.65 3.25 0.35
N VAL A 211 -21.95 4.11 1.11
CA VAL A 211 -22.50 5.35 1.67
C VAL A 211 -22.80 6.35 0.55
N LEU A 212 -21.87 6.52 -0.40
CA LEU A 212 -22.04 7.43 -1.53
C LEU A 212 -23.20 6.98 -2.44
N SER A 213 -23.31 5.68 -2.74
CA SER A 213 -24.36 5.14 -3.60
C SER A 213 -25.73 5.00 -2.94
N ARG A 214 -25.91 5.36 -1.66
CA ARG A 214 -27.15 5.10 -0.91
C ARG A 214 -28.40 5.74 -1.54
N ARG A 215 -28.22 6.82 -2.30
CA ARG A 215 -29.28 7.54 -3.03
C ARG A 215 -29.16 7.43 -4.55
N ALA A 216 -28.35 6.51 -5.07
CA ALA A 216 -28.11 6.41 -6.50
C ALA A 216 -29.43 6.20 -7.28
N PRO A 217 -29.75 7.04 -8.30
CA PRO A 217 -31.01 6.93 -9.04
C PRO A 217 -31.10 5.62 -9.82
N LEU A 218 -30.01 5.21 -10.48
CA LEU A 218 -29.95 3.94 -11.21
C LEU A 218 -29.55 2.82 -10.24
N ARG A 219 -30.47 1.88 -10.05
CA ARG A 219 -30.27 0.75 -9.15
C ARG A 219 -31.06 -0.47 -9.63
N ILE A 220 -30.85 -1.59 -8.97
CA ILE A 220 -31.65 -2.79 -9.21
C ILE A 220 -33.04 -2.55 -8.63
N GLN A 221 -34.08 -2.80 -9.42
CA GLN A 221 -35.48 -2.60 -9.08
C GLN A 221 -36.22 -3.92 -9.24
N ARG A 222 -37.08 -4.26 -8.27
CA ARG A 222 -38.03 -5.37 -8.35
C ARG A 222 -39.38 -4.84 -8.79
N ASP A 223 -39.94 -5.45 -9.82
CA ASP A 223 -41.35 -5.37 -10.20
C ASP A 223 -42.14 -6.34 -9.32
N VAL A 224 -42.97 -5.81 -8.42
CA VAL A 224 -43.70 -6.61 -7.43
C VAL A 224 -44.74 -7.50 -8.11
N ASP A 225 -45.37 -7.02 -9.19
CA ASP A 225 -46.45 -7.72 -9.88
C ASP A 225 -45.94 -8.95 -10.67
N LYS A 226 -44.66 -8.96 -11.06
CA LYS A 226 -44.03 -10.08 -11.80
C LYS A 226 -43.27 -11.06 -10.93
N CYS A 227 -42.98 -10.69 -9.68
CA CYS A 227 -42.10 -11.48 -8.83
C CYS A 227 -42.90 -12.55 -8.08
N ILE A 228 -42.48 -13.80 -8.21
CA ILE A 228 -43.09 -14.97 -7.55
C ILE A 228 -42.33 -15.43 -6.29
N ASP A 229 -41.49 -14.56 -5.71
CA ASP A 229 -40.72 -14.82 -4.48
C ASP A 229 -39.97 -16.18 -4.43
N CYS A 230 -39.43 -16.62 -5.57
CA CYS A 230 -38.75 -17.93 -5.70
C CYS A 230 -37.31 -18.00 -5.15
N ASP A 231 -36.79 -16.92 -4.54
CA ASP A 231 -35.42 -16.79 -3.98
C ASP A 231 -34.21 -17.07 -4.88
N LYS A 232 -34.39 -17.47 -6.15
CA LYS A 232 -33.29 -17.76 -7.08
C LYS A 232 -32.31 -16.60 -7.23
N CYS A 233 -32.80 -15.36 -7.21
CA CYS A 233 -31.96 -14.17 -7.27
C CYS A 233 -31.01 -14.02 -6.07
N LEU A 234 -31.37 -14.55 -4.88
CA LEU A 234 -30.53 -14.55 -3.68
C LEU A 234 -29.31 -15.46 -3.86
N LYS A 235 -29.50 -16.63 -4.49
CA LYS A 235 -28.42 -17.58 -4.80
C LYS A 235 -27.28 -16.95 -5.60
N ALA A 236 -27.60 -16.04 -6.52
CA ALA A 236 -26.65 -15.36 -7.38
C ALA A 236 -26.12 -14.04 -6.80
N CYS A 237 -26.73 -13.53 -5.72
CA CYS A 237 -26.43 -12.23 -5.12
C CYS A 237 -25.03 -12.18 -4.51
N GLN A 238 -24.14 -11.41 -5.14
CA GLN A 238 -22.76 -11.27 -4.67
C GLN A 238 -22.59 -10.26 -3.54
N GLY A 239 -23.52 -9.30 -3.39
CA GLY A 239 -23.47 -8.29 -2.32
C GLY A 239 -24.17 -8.69 -1.03
N GLY A 240 -24.96 -9.77 -1.03
CA GLY A 240 -25.81 -10.13 0.10
C GLY A 240 -26.84 -9.07 0.48
N CYS A 241 -27.42 -8.43 -0.54
CA CYS A 241 -28.28 -7.26 -0.41
C CYS A 241 -29.79 -7.57 -0.46
N ASP A 242 -30.17 -8.86 -0.44
CA ASP A 242 -31.55 -9.38 -0.52
C ASP A 242 -32.38 -8.76 -1.66
N PRO A 243 -32.09 -9.09 -2.94
CA PRO A 243 -32.70 -8.42 -4.09
C PRO A 243 -34.19 -8.74 -4.33
N HIS A 244 -34.72 -9.82 -3.75
CA HIS A 244 -36.16 -10.11 -3.81
C HIS A 244 -36.91 -9.31 -2.75
N ALA A 245 -36.44 -9.25 -1.50
CA ALA A 245 -37.13 -8.57 -0.40
C ALA A 245 -36.88 -7.05 -0.42
N GLU A 246 -36.47 -6.49 0.72
CA GLU A 246 -36.05 -5.09 0.81
C GLU A 246 -34.60 -4.94 0.35
N LEU A 247 -34.41 -4.45 -0.89
CA LEU A 247 -33.07 -4.26 -1.43
C LEU A 247 -32.27 -3.26 -0.58
N ARG A 248 -31.14 -3.73 -0.05
CA ARG A 248 -30.14 -2.88 0.63
C ARG A 248 -29.19 -2.28 -0.39
N VAL A 249 -29.49 -1.07 -0.85
CA VAL A 249 -28.74 -0.39 -1.93
C VAL A 249 -27.25 -0.25 -1.61
N SER A 250 -26.90 0.06 -0.36
CA SER A 250 -25.51 0.24 0.08
C SER A 250 -24.66 -1.03 0.02
N GLU A 251 -25.28 -2.21 0.00
CA GLU A 251 -24.61 -3.51 -0.11
C GLU A 251 -24.55 -4.03 -1.54
N CYS A 252 -25.38 -3.52 -2.45
CA CYS A 252 -25.45 -3.99 -3.82
C CYS A 252 -24.19 -3.61 -4.61
N HIS A 253 -23.48 -4.60 -5.16
CA HIS A 253 -22.29 -4.39 -6.00
C HIS A 253 -22.59 -4.16 -7.48
N VAL A 254 -23.87 -4.01 -7.85
CA VAL A 254 -24.32 -3.82 -9.25
C VAL A 254 -23.72 -4.89 -10.19
N CYS A 255 -23.64 -6.13 -9.71
CA CYS A 255 -23.06 -7.24 -10.48
C CYS A 255 -24.03 -7.84 -11.51
N MET A 256 -25.31 -7.44 -11.45
CA MET A 256 -26.40 -7.85 -12.36
C MET A 256 -26.71 -9.35 -12.44
N ASN A 257 -26.00 -10.21 -11.71
CA ASN A 257 -26.25 -11.66 -11.73
C ASN A 257 -27.69 -12.03 -11.32
N CYS A 258 -28.33 -11.26 -10.44
CA CYS A 258 -29.71 -11.50 -10.01
C CYS A 258 -30.75 -11.26 -11.11
N ILE A 259 -30.46 -10.36 -12.07
CA ILE A 259 -31.34 -10.08 -13.21
C ILE A 259 -31.33 -11.29 -14.17
N GLU A 260 -30.15 -11.84 -14.42
CA GLU A 260 -29.97 -13.00 -15.31
C GLU A 260 -30.56 -14.30 -14.73
N GLU A 261 -30.50 -14.49 -13.41
CA GLU A 261 -31.04 -15.67 -12.73
C GLU A 261 -32.58 -15.62 -12.55
N CYS A 262 -33.21 -14.46 -12.76
CA CYS A 262 -34.65 -14.28 -12.50
C CYS A 262 -35.50 -14.95 -13.61
N PRO A 263 -36.32 -15.98 -13.29
CA PRO A 263 -37.09 -16.69 -14.30
C PRO A 263 -38.25 -15.86 -14.88
N THR A 264 -38.82 -14.95 -14.08
CA THR A 264 -39.96 -14.11 -14.48
C THR A 264 -39.55 -12.72 -14.97
N GLN A 265 -38.24 -12.45 -15.06
CA GLN A 265 -37.70 -11.15 -15.45
C GLN A 265 -38.26 -9.98 -14.62
N ALA A 266 -38.57 -10.23 -13.35
CA ALA A 266 -39.09 -9.23 -12.42
C ALA A 266 -38.02 -8.23 -11.94
N LEU A 267 -36.73 -8.55 -12.11
CA LEU A 267 -35.62 -7.67 -11.74
C LEU A 267 -35.06 -6.95 -12.97
N HIS A 268 -34.87 -5.64 -12.85
CA HIS A 268 -34.21 -4.82 -13.87
C HIS A 268 -33.29 -3.78 -13.23
N TYR A 269 -32.34 -3.24 -14.00
CA TYR A 269 -31.48 -2.15 -13.57
C TYR A 269 -31.97 -0.85 -14.24
N GLY A 270 -32.26 0.18 -13.46
CA GLY A 270 -32.75 1.45 -14.00
C GLY A 270 -33.42 2.33 -12.95
N LEU A 271 -34.24 3.26 -13.44
CA LEU A 271 -35.07 4.14 -12.62
C LEU A 271 -36.25 3.37 -12.01
N PRO A 272 -36.76 3.79 -10.85
CA PRO A 272 -37.93 3.17 -10.24
C PRO A 272 -39.15 3.27 -11.15
N LYS A 273 -39.89 2.18 -11.28
CA LYS A 273 -41.24 2.17 -11.85
C LYS A 273 -42.27 2.35 -10.73
N GLN A 274 -43.48 2.77 -11.07
CA GLN A 274 -44.54 3.15 -10.11
C GLN A 274 -44.87 2.07 -9.05
N ARG A 275 -44.57 0.79 -9.29
CA ARG A 275 -44.71 -0.33 -8.34
C ARG A 275 -43.37 -1.05 -8.09
N SER A 276 -42.38 -0.32 -7.57
CA SER A 276 -41.07 -0.87 -7.20
C SER A 276 -40.98 -1.20 -5.71
N SER A 277 -40.20 -2.23 -5.36
CA SER A 277 -40.00 -2.67 -3.96
C SER A 277 -39.46 -1.56 -3.05
N VAL A 278 -39.88 -1.60 -1.78
CA VAL A 278 -39.33 -0.73 -0.72
C VAL A 278 -37.86 -1.05 -0.50
N HIS A 279 -37.04 -0.01 -0.46
CA HIS A 279 -35.61 -0.13 -0.23
C HIS A 279 -35.28 0.09 1.24
N LYS A 280 -34.43 -0.76 1.80
CA LYS A 280 -33.98 -0.58 3.18
C LYS A 280 -32.89 0.49 3.24
N PRO A 281 -33.02 1.51 4.10
CA PRO A 281 -31.96 2.49 4.30
C PRO A 281 -30.70 1.84 4.89
N LEU A 282 -29.60 2.59 4.86
CA LEU A 282 -28.33 2.18 5.44
C LEU A 282 -28.52 1.84 6.93
N ASP A 283 -28.29 0.57 7.26
CA ASP A 283 -28.54 0.00 8.57
C ASP A 283 -27.27 0.07 9.44
N ILE A 284 -27.10 1.19 10.14
CA ILE A 284 -25.97 1.45 11.05
C ILE A 284 -26.50 1.80 12.44
N ASN A 285 -25.90 1.20 13.47
CA ASN A 285 -26.16 1.59 14.85
C ASN A 285 -25.38 2.88 15.17
N ARG A 286 -26.11 3.99 15.37
CA ARG A 286 -25.52 5.31 15.66
C ARG A 286 -24.65 5.30 16.92
N ARG A 287 -25.09 4.61 17.98
CA ARG A 287 -24.32 4.50 19.23
C ARG A 287 -22.99 3.80 19.00
N ARG A 288 -22.99 2.68 18.27
CA ARG A 288 -21.74 1.97 17.91
C ARG A 288 -20.83 2.83 17.04
N LEU A 289 -21.38 3.63 16.14
CA LEU A 289 -20.58 4.55 15.32
C LEU A 289 -19.86 5.59 16.18
N VAL A 290 -20.57 6.21 17.14
CA VAL A 290 -19.97 7.16 18.08
C VAL A 290 -18.93 6.47 18.96
N GLU A 291 -19.24 5.29 19.51
CA GLU A 291 -18.28 4.49 20.29
C GLU A 291 -16.99 4.23 19.50
N THR A 292 -17.11 3.85 18.21
CA THR A 292 -15.94 3.59 17.36
C THR A 292 -15.14 4.86 17.05
N ALA A 293 -15.80 6.00 16.88
CA ALA A 293 -15.13 7.29 16.67
C ALA A 293 -14.36 7.72 17.92
N VAL A 294 -14.99 7.65 19.10
CA VAL A 294 -14.36 7.98 20.39
C VAL A 294 -13.19 7.03 20.67
N ALA A 295 -13.37 5.73 20.49
CA ALA A 295 -12.30 4.75 20.69
C ALA A 295 -11.11 5.01 19.76
N SER A 296 -11.36 5.40 18.51
CA SER A 296 -10.30 5.71 17.54
C SER A 296 -9.56 6.99 17.89
N ALA A 297 -10.27 8.02 18.37
CA ALA A 297 -9.67 9.25 18.86
C ALA A 297 -8.81 9.02 20.11
N ALA A 298 -9.25 8.14 21.01
CA ALA A 298 -8.51 7.75 22.21
C ALA A 298 -7.29 6.84 21.91
N LEU A 299 -7.36 6.03 20.84
CA LEU A 299 -6.27 5.14 20.46
C LEU A 299 -5.05 5.89 19.90
N LEU A 300 -5.26 7.01 19.21
CA LEU A 300 -4.17 7.76 18.60
C LEU A 300 -3.08 8.24 19.58
N PRO A 301 -3.39 8.90 20.72
CA PRO A 301 -2.37 9.26 21.69
C PRO A 301 -1.64 8.03 22.25
N MET A 302 -2.31 6.88 22.39
CA MET A 302 -1.65 5.62 22.80
C MET A 302 -0.66 5.11 21.74
N MET A 303 -1.03 5.20 20.46
CA MET A 303 -0.12 4.88 19.36
C MET A 303 1.08 5.84 19.37
N ARG A 304 0.86 7.13 19.61
CA ARG A 304 1.90 8.17 19.69
C ARG A 304 2.71 8.17 20.99
N SER A 305 2.25 7.50 22.04
CA SER A 305 3.03 7.33 23.27
C SER A 305 3.92 6.07 23.23
N SER A 306 3.81 5.25 22.19
CA SER A 306 4.66 4.06 22.01
C SER A 306 6.10 4.45 21.61
N LEU A 307 7.08 3.61 21.98
CA LEU A 307 8.47 3.75 21.56
C LEU A 307 8.52 3.87 20.02
N ALA A 308 9.32 4.81 19.50
CA ALA A 308 9.42 5.16 18.06
C ALA A 308 8.26 6.00 17.46
N ALA A 309 7.47 6.68 18.29
CA ALA A 309 6.47 7.64 17.81
C ALA A 309 7.06 8.98 17.32
N HIS A 310 6.22 9.80 16.67
CA HIS A 310 6.51 11.11 16.05
C HIS A 310 7.45 12.07 16.81
N SER A 311 7.62 11.90 18.12
CA SER A 311 8.35 12.81 19.00
C SER A 311 9.86 12.55 19.08
N ALA A 312 10.38 11.45 18.54
CA ALA A 312 11.80 11.13 18.62
C ALA A 312 12.37 10.65 17.28
N PRO A 313 13.50 11.21 16.81
CA PRO A 313 14.22 10.67 15.66
C PRO A 313 14.63 9.23 15.90
N THR A 314 14.25 8.34 14.99
CA THR A 314 14.63 6.92 15.03
C THR A 314 15.79 6.69 14.07
N HIS A 315 16.91 6.18 14.60
CA HIS A 315 18.13 5.93 13.83
C HIS A 315 17.92 5.02 12.60
N GLN A 316 16.94 4.11 12.64
CA GLN A 316 16.65 3.12 11.59
C GLN A 316 15.65 3.61 10.54
N ALA A 317 14.92 4.71 10.78
CA ALA A 317 13.90 5.20 9.83
C ALA A 317 14.52 6.08 8.73
N ILE A 318 15.51 5.53 8.03
CA ILE A 318 16.12 6.17 6.86
C ILE A 318 15.11 6.06 5.72
N ARG A 319 14.59 7.19 5.23
CA ARG A 319 13.56 7.23 4.18
C ARG A 319 14.16 7.36 2.78
N PRO A 320 13.44 6.95 1.72
CA PRO A 320 13.87 7.18 0.34
C PRO A 320 14.16 8.67 0.03
N PRO A 321 15.03 8.98 -0.95
CA PRO A 321 15.29 10.35 -1.36
C PRO A 321 13.99 11.03 -1.85
N GLY A 322 13.82 12.30 -1.47
CA GLY A 322 12.61 13.07 -1.78
C GLY A 322 11.43 12.81 -0.82
N SER A 323 11.60 11.99 0.21
CA SER A 323 10.59 11.87 1.27
C SER A 323 10.41 13.19 2.00
N LEU A 324 9.16 13.52 2.34
CA LEU A 324 8.85 14.67 3.18
C LEU A 324 9.36 14.46 4.62
N GLU A 325 9.24 15.52 5.42
CA GLU A 325 9.42 15.45 6.88
C GLU A 325 8.54 14.34 7.46
N GLU A 326 8.97 13.68 8.54
CA GLU A 326 8.37 12.41 8.98
C GLU A 326 6.86 12.51 9.25
N THR A 327 6.40 13.63 9.81
CA THR A 327 4.97 13.83 10.09
C THR A 327 4.15 13.95 8.79
N ASP A 328 4.61 14.79 7.86
CA ASP A 328 3.99 14.97 6.54
C ASP A 328 4.06 13.71 5.68
N PHE A 329 5.16 12.95 5.80
CA PHE A 329 5.34 11.68 5.11
C PHE A 329 4.31 10.66 5.58
N LEU A 330 4.17 10.47 6.90
CA LEU A 330 3.20 9.55 7.49
C LEU A 330 1.76 9.99 7.24
N ALA A 331 1.51 11.29 7.11
CA ALA A 331 0.22 11.84 6.74
C ALA A 331 -0.20 11.57 5.29
N ARG A 332 0.74 11.24 4.39
CA ARG A 332 0.50 11.04 2.95
C ARG A 332 0.79 9.63 2.44
N CYS A 333 1.60 8.84 3.14
CA CYS A 333 2.01 7.52 2.68
C CYS A 333 0.87 6.49 2.81
N ILE A 334 0.37 5.99 1.68
CA ILE A 334 -0.70 4.98 1.64
C ILE A 334 -0.20 3.53 1.73
N LYS A 335 1.07 3.31 2.12
CA LYS A 335 1.61 1.97 2.43
C LYS A 335 1.41 0.93 1.31
N CYS A 336 1.47 1.38 0.05
CA CYS A 336 1.19 0.57 -1.14
C CYS A 336 2.40 -0.25 -1.62
N ALA A 337 3.61 0.05 -1.15
CA ALA A 337 4.88 -0.57 -1.55
C ALA A 337 5.31 -0.39 -3.02
N ALA A 338 4.69 0.52 -3.78
CA ALA A 338 5.09 0.80 -5.16
C ALA A 338 6.55 1.30 -5.27
N CYS A 339 7.01 2.10 -4.31
CA CYS A 339 8.42 2.56 -4.26
C CYS A 339 9.41 1.43 -3.94
N MET A 340 9.01 0.43 -3.14
CA MET A 340 9.84 -0.72 -2.83
C MET A 340 9.99 -1.63 -4.05
N ARG A 341 8.87 -1.83 -4.77
CA ARG A 341 8.83 -2.63 -5.99
C ARG A 341 9.81 -2.13 -7.05
N ILE A 342 9.86 -0.81 -7.25
CA ILE A 342 10.68 -0.21 -8.30
C ILE A 342 12.15 -0.05 -7.93
N CYS A 343 12.52 -0.39 -6.69
CA CYS A 343 13.88 -0.21 -6.20
C CYS A 343 14.82 -1.24 -6.85
N PRO A 344 15.82 -0.81 -7.66
CA PRO A 344 16.70 -1.75 -8.37
C PRO A 344 17.64 -2.53 -7.44
N THR A 345 17.98 -1.94 -6.30
CA THR A 345 18.93 -2.50 -5.33
C THR A 345 18.26 -3.24 -4.18
N ASN A 346 16.91 -3.29 -4.15
CA ASN A 346 16.13 -3.91 -3.06
C ASN A 346 16.42 -3.34 -1.65
N VAL A 347 17.02 -2.14 -1.54
CA VAL A 347 17.29 -1.48 -0.25
C VAL A 347 16.02 -1.06 0.49
N LEU A 348 14.95 -0.75 -0.26
CA LEU A 348 13.69 -0.29 0.32
C LEU A 348 12.84 -1.45 0.82
N GLN A 349 12.61 -1.45 2.14
CA GLN A 349 11.93 -2.50 2.86
C GLN A 349 10.72 -1.94 3.61
N PRO A 350 9.66 -2.74 3.83
CA PRO A 350 8.54 -2.33 4.67
C PRO A 350 8.98 -2.33 6.14
N ALA A 351 8.85 -1.18 6.80
CA ALA A 351 9.02 -1.09 8.24
C ALA A 351 8.00 -1.98 8.96
N LEU A 352 8.41 -2.57 10.07
CA LEU A 352 7.53 -3.23 11.03
C LEU A 352 7.23 -2.27 12.19
N LEU A 353 8.22 -1.98 13.03
CA LEU A 353 8.08 -1.12 14.22
C LEU A 353 9.18 -0.04 14.31
N GLU A 354 10.11 0.00 13.37
CA GLU A 354 11.27 0.90 13.36
C GLU A 354 10.88 2.38 13.27
N SER A 355 9.68 2.67 12.74
CA SER A 355 9.09 4.02 12.64
C SER A 355 7.78 4.14 13.43
N GLY A 356 7.65 3.34 14.49
CA GLY A 356 6.46 3.26 15.33
C GLY A 356 5.26 2.62 14.62
N LEU A 357 4.13 2.55 15.34
CA LEU A 357 2.91 1.92 14.82
C LEU A 357 2.31 2.67 13.62
N GLU A 358 2.47 4.00 13.56
CA GLU A 358 1.97 4.79 12.44
C GLU A 358 2.73 4.52 11.13
N GLY A 359 4.01 4.16 11.27
CA GLY A 359 4.95 3.83 10.21
C GLY A 359 4.93 2.37 9.76
N LEU A 360 4.02 1.53 10.25
CA LEU A 360 3.91 0.14 9.81
C LEU A 360 3.79 0.05 8.27
N TRP A 361 4.64 -0.78 7.67
CA TRP A 361 4.80 -1.02 6.23
C TRP A 361 5.13 0.20 5.37
N THR A 362 5.63 1.27 5.98
CA THR A 362 6.22 2.40 5.24
C THR A 362 7.64 2.06 4.78
N PRO A 363 8.15 2.64 3.68
CA PRO A 363 9.49 2.35 3.19
C PRO A 363 10.60 2.88 4.10
N ILE A 364 11.51 1.99 4.48
CA ILE A 364 12.80 2.32 5.12
C ILE A 364 13.95 1.70 4.33
N LEU A 365 15.14 2.28 4.42
CA LEU A 365 16.35 1.70 3.85
C LEU A 365 16.92 0.67 4.83
N VAL A 366 17.15 -0.54 4.34
CA VAL A 366 17.87 -1.60 5.07
C VAL A 366 19.15 -1.90 4.29
N ASN A 367 20.23 -1.25 4.70
CA ASN A 367 21.47 -1.22 3.93
C ASN A 367 22.20 -2.57 3.88
N LYS A 368 21.85 -3.51 4.78
CA LYS A 368 22.32 -4.90 4.69
C LYS A 368 21.84 -5.61 3.43
N LEU A 369 20.63 -5.28 2.93
CA LEU A 369 20.03 -5.92 1.75
C LEU A 369 20.39 -5.22 0.44
N GLY A 370 20.66 -3.92 0.48
CA GLY A 370 21.02 -3.13 -0.70
C GLY A 370 21.51 -1.75 -0.33
N TYR A 371 21.58 -0.84 -1.29
CA TYR A 371 21.95 0.57 -1.03
C TYR A 371 21.16 1.51 -1.94
N CYS A 372 21.10 2.80 -1.61
CA CYS A 372 20.46 3.80 -2.46
C CYS A 372 21.40 4.18 -3.62
N GLU A 373 21.08 3.71 -4.82
CA GLU A 373 21.87 4.00 -6.03
C GLU A 373 21.97 5.51 -6.30
N HIS A 374 23.18 6.04 -6.54
CA HIS A 374 23.49 7.47 -6.49
C HIS A 374 22.62 8.29 -7.45
N HIS A 375 22.52 7.86 -8.71
CA HIS A 375 21.76 8.56 -9.77
C HIS A 375 20.30 8.12 -9.94
N CYS A 376 19.73 7.34 -9.01
CA CYS A 376 18.37 6.82 -9.14
C CYS A 376 17.29 7.67 -8.41
N THR A 377 16.21 8.04 -9.09
CA THR A 377 15.08 8.83 -8.52
C THR A 377 13.71 8.16 -8.64
N LEU A 378 13.68 6.85 -8.97
CA LEU A 378 12.45 6.13 -9.35
C LEU A 378 11.38 6.06 -8.25
N CYS A 379 11.77 6.08 -6.97
CA CYS A 379 10.82 5.99 -5.85
C CYS A 379 9.82 7.16 -5.83
N GLY A 380 10.25 8.39 -6.13
CA GLY A 380 9.38 9.56 -6.25
C GLY A 380 8.49 9.53 -7.49
N GLN A 381 8.91 8.83 -8.55
CA GLN A 381 8.10 8.63 -9.76
C GLN A 381 6.94 7.65 -9.52
N ALA A 382 7.18 6.60 -8.74
CA ALA A 382 6.20 5.56 -8.38
C ALA A 382 5.23 6.00 -7.27
N CYS A 383 5.53 7.05 -6.50
CA CYS A 383 4.68 7.51 -5.42
C CYS A 383 3.38 8.18 -5.95
N PRO A 384 2.18 7.68 -5.59
CA PRO A 384 0.91 8.26 -6.06
C PRO A 384 0.47 9.51 -5.28
N THR A 385 0.86 9.61 -4.01
CA THR A 385 0.37 10.67 -3.10
C THR A 385 1.32 11.84 -2.95
N GLY A 386 2.54 11.72 -3.46
CA GLY A 386 3.60 12.71 -3.23
C GLY A 386 4.19 12.69 -1.82
N ALA A 387 3.98 11.61 -1.04
CA ALA A 387 4.72 11.38 0.20
C ALA A 387 6.24 11.32 -0.05
N ILE A 388 6.61 10.79 -1.21
CA ILE A 388 7.95 10.91 -1.81
C ILE A 388 7.78 11.83 -3.01
N ARG A 389 8.35 13.03 -2.95
CA ARG A 389 8.25 14.00 -4.03
C ARG A 389 9.07 13.54 -5.23
N ARG A 390 8.66 13.99 -6.42
CA ARG A 390 9.48 13.81 -7.62
C ARG A 390 10.69 14.74 -7.51
N ILE A 391 11.86 14.16 -7.70
CA ILE A 391 13.14 14.85 -7.66
C ILE A 391 13.90 14.55 -8.96
N SER A 392 14.70 15.51 -9.42
CA SER A 392 15.64 15.28 -10.52
C SER A 392 16.89 14.57 -10.02
N VAL A 393 17.67 14.00 -10.94
CA VAL A 393 18.97 13.42 -10.59
C VAL A 393 19.90 14.52 -10.07
N ALA A 394 19.92 15.68 -10.74
CA ALA A 394 20.70 16.85 -10.34
C ALA A 394 20.38 17.30 -8.90
N GLU A 395 19.09 17.34 -8.54
CA GLU A 395 18.67 17.66 -7.17
C GLU A 395 19.16 16.63 -6.16
N LYS A 396 19.07 15.34 -6.50
CA LYS A 396 19.49 14.26 -5.61
C LYS A 396 20.97 14.34 -5.27
N ILE A 397 21.81 14.61 -6.27
CA ILE A 397 23.27 14.60 -6.14
C ILE A 397 23.87 15.99 -5.84
N GLY A 398 23.07 17.06 -5.91
CA GLY A 398 23.53 18.43 -5.66
C GLY A 398 24.31 19.01 -6.83
N GLU A 399 23.90 18.68 -8.06
CA GLU A 399 24.38 19.34 -9.28
C GLU A 399 23.49 20.54 -9.63
N ALA A 400 24.07 21.52 -10.34
CA ALA A 400 23.39 22.74 -10.78
C ALA A 400 22.03 22.41 -11.45
N PRO A 401 20.95 23.12 -11.08
CA PRO A 401 20.88 24.36 -10.29
C PRO A 401 20.84 24.16 -8.77
N PHE A 402 21.06 22.95 -8.26
CA PHE A 402 21.04 22.66 -6.83
C PHE A 402 22.46 22.65 -6.27
N ASP A 403 22.68 23.27 -5.11
CA ASP A 403 24.03 23.36 -4.52
C ASP A 403 24.35 22.26 -3.50
N LYS A 404 23.33 21.52 -3.04
CA LYS A 404 23.47 20.53 -1.96
C LYS A 404 22.76 19.22 -2.33
N PRO A 405 23.41 18.06 -2.15
CA PRO A 405 22.76 16.78 -2.34
C PRO A 405 21.68 16.53 -1.29
N ILE A 406 20.71 15.68 -1.65
CA ILE A 406 19.76 15.15 -0.69
C ILE A 406 20.47 14.11 0.18
N LYS A 407 20.67 14.43 1.45
CA LYS A 407 21.19 13.52 2.47
C LYS A 407 20.07 12.67 3.05
N LEU A 408 20.29 11.37 3.09
CA LEU A 408 19.39 10.39 3.70
C LEU A 408 19.76 10.09 5.16
N GLY A 409 21.00 10.39 5.53
CA GLY A 409 21.57 10.07 6.83
C GLY A 409 23.09 10.20 6.79
N THR A 410 23.76 9.70 7.82
CA THR A 410 25.22 9.76 7.99
C THR A 410 25.78 8.40 8.39
N ALA A 411 26.94 8.04 7.85
CA ALA A 411 27.63 6.78 8.16
C ALA A 411 28.58 6.93 9.35
N PHE A 412 28.64 5.91 10.19
CA PHE A 412 29.50 5.85 11.38
C PHE A 412 30.22 4.50 11.44
N TYR A 413 31.48 4.52 11.90
CA TYR A 413 32.26 3.32 12.15
C TYR A 413 32.05 2.80 13.57
N ASP A 414 31.93 1.49 13.70
CA ASP A 414 32.15 0.74 14.91
C ASP A 414 33.60 0.25 14.91
N HIS A 415 34.46 0.93 15.67
CA HIS A 415 35.89 0.64 15.71
C HIS A 415 36.18 -0.77 16.23
N GLY A 416 35.30 -1.37 17.04
CA GLY A 416 35.46 -2.74 17.54
C GLY A 416 35.26 -3.81 16.46
N ARG A 417 34.60 -3.46 15.35
CA ARG A 417 34.28 -4.36 14.23
C ARG A 417 35.08 -4.05 12.97
N CYS A 418 35.53 -2.81 12.82
CA CYS A 418 36.26 -2.38 11.63
C CYS A 418 37.64 -3.05 11.57
N LEU A 419 37.91 -3.79 10.50
CA LEU A 419 39.13 -4.60 10.37
C LEU A 419 40.44 -3.79 10.56
N PRO A 420 40.57 -2.57 10.00
CA PRO A 420 41.75 -1.75 10.26
C PRO A 420 41.86 -1.24 11.70
N TRP A 421 40.74 -1.06 12.40
CA TRP A 421 40.74 -0.55 13.78
C TRP A 421 40.91 -1.66 14.83
N SER A 422 40.26 -2.80 14.63
CA SER A 422 40.16 -3.89 15.61
C SER A 422 41.20 -4.99 15.39
N MET A 423 41.50 -5.32 14.13
CA MET A 423 42.30 -6.49 13.74
C MET A 423 43.60 -6.13 13.01
N HIS A 424 43.95 -4.84 12.93
CA HIS A 424 45.12 -4.34 12.19
C HIS A 424 45.22 -4.90 10.75
N THR A 425 44.08 -5.15 10.12
CA THR A 425 44.00 -5.74 8.77
C THR A 425 43.63 -4.67 7.76
N GLU A 426 44.39 -4.55 6.67
CA GLU A 426 44.12 -3.55 5.62
C GLU A 426 42.78 -3.85 4.94
N CYS A 427 41.92 -2.84 4.87
CA CYS A 427 40.64 -2.91 4.19
C CYS A 427 40.26 -1.51 3.71
N ILE A 428 40.11 -1.35 2.39
CA ILE A 428 39.81 -0.06 1.76
C ILE A 428 38.43 0.01 1.09
N VAL A 429 37.63 -1.04 1.23
CA VAL A 429 36.38 -1.25 0.47
C VAL A 429 35.42 -0.05 0.57
N CYS A 430 35.23 0.51 1.77
CA CYS A 430 34.28 1.59 1.98
C CYS A 430 34.62 2.90 1.24
N GLU A 431 35.91 3.23 1.10
CA GLU A 431 36.33 4.37 0.27
C GLU A 431 36.15 4.03 -1.21
N GLU A 432 36.56 2.83 -1.64
CA GLU A 432 36.48 2.42 -3.05
C GLU A 432 35.05 2.56 -3.58
N VAL A 433 34.07 2.08 -2.81
CA VAL A 433 32.65 2.11 -3.21
C VAL A 433 31.94 3.44 -2.94
N CYS A 434 32.59 4.41 -2.28
CA CYS A 434 31.97 5.70 -1.98
C CYS A 434 31.70 6.48 -3.27
N PRO A 435 30.42 6.78 -3.61
CA PRO A 435 30.06 7.33 -4.92
C PRO A 435 30.18 8.86 -4.98
N THR A 436 30.41 9.55 -3.86
CA THR A 436 30.47 11.01 -3.84
C THR A 436 31.79 11.50 -4.44
N SER A 437 31.76 12.68 -5.06
CA SER A 437 32.94 13.37 -5.56
C SER A 437 32.96 14.80 -5.02
N PRO A 438 33.87 15.17 -4.10
CA PRO A 438 34.88 14.32 -3.45
C PRO A 438 34.29 13.19 -2.59
N LYS A 439 35.08 12.14 -2.35
CA LYS A 439 34.66 10.97 -1.55
C LYS A 439 34.44 11.38 -0.10
N ALA A 440 33.31 10.92 0.47
CA ALA A 440 32.98 11.16 1.86
C ALA A 440 33.80 10.29 2.84
N ILE A 441 34.42 9.22 2.34
CA ILE A 441 35.24 8.31 3.13
C ILE A 441 36.67 8.46 2.65
N TRP A 442 37.61 8.60 3.58
CA TRP A 442 39.04 8.78 3.31
C TRP A 442 39.86 8.05 4.38
N TYR A 443 41.15 7.82 4.11
CA TYR A 443 42.05 7.12 5.04
C TYR A 443 43.15 8.03 5.60
N LYS A 444 43.51 7.78 6.86
CA LYS A 444 44.75 8.24 7.46
C LYS A 444 45.73 7.08 7.54
N GLN A 445 46.96 7.28 7.07
CA GLN A 445 48.04 6.32 7.31
C GLN A 445 48.54 6.47 8.76
N VAL A 446 48.60 5.36 9.47
CA VAL A 446 49.02 5.27 10.86
C VAL A 446 49.92 4.06 11.01
N ASP A 447 51.08 4.25 11.62
CA ASP A 447 51.99 3.17 11.99
C ASP A 447 51.54 2.56 13.31
N ILE A 448 51.19 1.28 13.30
CA ILE A 448 50.71 0.58 14.48
C ILE A 448 51.76 -0.41 14.97
N ALA A 449 52.13 -0.28 16.23
CA ALA A 449 53.02 -1.21 16.90
C ALA A 449 52.35 -2.59 17.05
N THR A 450 52.99 -3.63 16.54
CA THR A 450 52.55 -5.01 16.72
C THR A 450 53.03 -5.57 18.04
N ARG A 451 52.35 -6.61 18.53
CA ARG A 451 52.74 -7.34 19.74
C ARG A 451 54.17 -7.90 19.65
N ASP A 452 54.63 -8.20 18.44
CA ASP A 452 55.95 -8.78 18.18
C ASP A 452 57.07 -7.71 18.07
N GLY A 453 56.78 -6.45 18.40
CA GLY A 453 57.74 -5.35 18.39
C GLY A 453 58.03 -4.74 17.02
N GLY A 454 57.27 -5.13 15.98
CA GLY A 454 57.29 -4.51 14.67
C GLY A 454 56.34 -3.31 14.57
N SER A 455 56.40 -2.58 13.45
CA SER A 455 55.42 -1.57 13.09
C SER A 455 54.85 -1.89 11.72
N ILE A 456 53.52 -1.83 11.57
CA ILE A 456 52.86 -2.02 10.28
C ILE A 456 52.19 -0.69 9.90
N PRO A 457 52.46 -0.13 8.70
CA PRO A 457 51.72 1.00 8.18
C PRO A 457 50.29 0.54 7.83
N LEU A 458 49.28 1.19 8.41
CA LEU A 458 47.89 0.83 8.22
C LEU A 458 47.04 2.03 7.83
N LYS A 459 46.10 1.82 6.90
CA LYS A 459 45.11 2.81 6.49
C LYS A 459 43.86 2.70 7.36
N GLN A 460 43.65 3.68 8.24
CA GLN A 460 42.44 3.75 9.07
C GLN A 460 41.38 4.64 8.43
N PRO A 461 40.13 4.15 8.21
CA PRO A 461 39.08 4.92 7.57
C PRO A 461 38.44 5.96 8.49
N TYR A 462 38.03 7.07 7.89
CA TYR A 462 37.23 8.14 8.49
C TYR A 462 36.12 8.58 7.53
N VAL A 463 35.01 9.07 8.08
CA VAL A 463 33.89 9.66 7.31
C VAL A 463 33.91 11.17 7.51
N ASP A 464 33.86 11.95 6.43
CA ASP A 464 33.47 13.36 6.46
C ASP A 464 31.94 13.49 6.41
N PRO A 465 31.27 13.88 7.51
CA PRO A 465 29.81 13.98 7.57
C PRO A 465 29.24 15.05 6.63
N ARG A 466 30.05 16.02 6.20
CA ARG A 466 29.63 17.09 5.28
C ARG A 466 29.42 16.56 3.87
N LEU A 467 30.22 15.57 3.46
CA LEU A 467 30.14 14.94 2.15
C LEU A 467 29.26 13.69 2.15
N CYS A 468 29.11 13.02 3.30
CA CYS A 468 28.28 11.82 3.41
C CYS A 468 26.81 12.10 3.07
N ILE A 469 26.24 11.29 2.18
CA ILE A 469 24.83 11.36 1.76
C ILE A 469 23.95 10.27 2.37
N GLY A 470 24.54 9.33 3.13
CA GLY A 470 23.80 8.25 3.78
C GLY A 470 23.22 7.21 2.81
N CYS A 471 23.85 6.97 1.66
CA CYS A 471 23.34 6.04 0.65
C CYS A 471 23.42 4.56 1.07
N GLY A 472 24.24 4.21 2.06
CA GLY A 472 24.33 2.84 2.60
C GLY A 472 25.22 1.88 1.83
N VAL A 473 25.87 2.29 0.73
CA VAL A 473 26.71 1.38 -0.07
C VAL A 473 27.92 0.85 0.71
N CYS A 474 28.51 1.67 1.58
CA CYS A 474 29.62 1.27 2.44
C CYS A 474 29.20 0.21 3.49
N GLU A 475 27.98 0.31 4.01
CA GLU A 475 27.39 -0.69 4.93
C GLU A 475 27.08 -1.99 4.19
N ASN A 476 26.51 -1.90 2.98
CA ASN A 476 26.17 -3.06 2.15
C ASN A 476 27.40 -3.86 1.69
N LYS A 477 28.49 -3.17 1.36
CA LYS A 477 29.73 -3.77 0.84
C LYS A 477 30.76 -4.07 1.92
N CYS A 478 30.44 -3.83 3.19
CA CYS A 478 31.34 -4.15 4.28
C CYS A 478 31.61 -5.67 4.32
N PRO A 479 32.88 -6.12 4.38
CA PRO A 479 33.21 -7.54 4.40
C PRO A 479 32.85 -8.24 5.74
N VAL A 480 32.41 -7.48 6.75
CA VAL A 480 31.98 -8.01 8.04
C VAL A 480 30.51 -8.46 7.93
N GLU A 481 30.27 -9.78 7.89
CA GLU A 481 28.97 -10.37 7.50
C GLU A 481 27.83 -10.25 8.54
N ASP A 482 28.13 -10.21 9.85
CA ASP A 482 27.11 -10.19 10.90
C ASP A 482 26.45 -8.80 11.02
N LEU A 483 27.15 -7.84 11.61
CA LEU A 483 26.83 -6.43 11.67
C LEU A 483 28.01 -5.68 11.09
N ALA A 484 27.75 -4.99 9.98
CA ALA A 484 28.74 -4.20 9.27
C ALA A 484 29.47 -3.25 10.22
N ALA A 485 30.77 -3.12 10.02
CA ALA A 485 31.62 -2.21 10.78
C ALA A 485 31.32 -0.73 10.51
N ILE A 486 30.71 -0.42 9.37
CA ILE A 486 30.21 0.92 9.05
C ILE A 486 28.71 0.85 8.85
N ARG A 487 27.96 1.73 9.52
CA ARG A 487 26.49 1.73 9.49
C ARG A 487 25.96 3.13 9.29
N VAL A 488 24.87 3.25 8.53
CA VAL A 488 24.18 4.53 8.34
C VAL A 488 23.09 4.70 9.40
N SER A 489 23.00 5.90 9.95
CA SER A 489 21.91 6.36 10.80
C SER A 489 21.18 7.51 10.11
N SER A 490 19.90 7.71 10.42
CA SER A 490 19.08 8.80 9.85
C SER A 490 19.55 10.22 10.21
N VAL A 491 20.48 10.37 11.17
CA VAL A 491 20.99 11.68 11.58
C VAL A 491 21.66 12.43 10.43
N GLY A 492 21.40 13.73 10.32
CA GLY A 492 21.89 14.60 9.25
C GLY A 492 21.08 14.51 7.94
N GLU A 493 19.92 13.86 7.96
CA GLU A 493 19.02 13.80 6.81
C GLU A 493 18.48 15.18 6.40
N SER A 494 18.38 15.45 5.11
CA SER A 494 17.94 16.75 4.58
C SER A 494 16.46 17.05 4.86
N ARG A 495 15.65 16.02 5.14
CA ARG A 495 14.20 16.17 5.33
C ARG A 495 13.80 16.61 6.73
N SER A 496 14.66 16.43 7.72
CA SER A 496 14.36 16.72 9.13
C SER A 496 15.17 17.90 9.62
N ARG A 497 14.51 18.87 10.27
CA ARG A 497 15.22 20.01 10.90
C ARG A 497 15.76 19.66 12.28
N VAL A 498 15.22 18.62 12.91
CA VAL A 498 15.52 18.23 14.30
C VAL A 498 16.55 17.11 14.39
N ASN A 499 16.59 16.22 13.40
CA ASN A 499 17.52 15.09 13.37
C ASN A 499 18.86 15.48 12.73
N GLN A 500 19.53 16.48 13.31
CA GLN A 500 20.80 17.02 12.82
C GLN A 500 21.94 16.64 13.77
N MET A 501 23.16 16.58 13.24
CA MET A 501 24.35 16.48 14.09
C MET A 501 24.56 17.82 14.81
N ILE A 502 24.78 17.78 16.12
CA ILE A 502 25.17 18.96 16.90
C ILE A 502 26.64 19.25 16.54
N LEU A 503 26.86 20.12 15.55
CA LEU A 503 28.19 20.51 15.07
C LEU A 503 28.52 21.98 15.32
N ASP A 504 27.66 22.71 16.06
CA ASP A 504 27.95 24.08 16.47
C ASP A 504 28.72 24.05 17.80
N GLY A 505 30.03 23.92 17.70
CA GLY A 505 31.01 24.13 18.77
C GLY A 505 32.09 25.08 18.30
#